data_AF-A0A3E2V4I8-F1
#
_entry.id   AF-A0A3E2V4I8-F1
#
_cell.length_a   1.000
_cell.length_b   1.000
_cell.length_c   1.000
_cell.angle_alpha   90.00
_cell.angle_beta   90.00
_cell.angle_gamma   90.00
#
_symmetry.space_group_name_H-M   'P 1'
#
loop_
_entity.id
_entity.type
_entity.pdbx_description
1 polymer ?
#
loop_
_entity_poly.entity_id
_entity_poly.type
_entity_poly.pdbx_seq_one_letter_code
_entity_poly.pdbx_strand_id
1 'polypeptide(L)'
;MKERFEIYDGSAEAKKAKGKSKNLSGFHPLFTAAARRSIALDSLKIWLLLGFVVGVVTGVATGAGAVSVLLGVLIAAVIYFGFRDDVYKKVYGPEHDRGQLPLPEGMSWEEAVDRIRRGFANPDVEQVTDTADAMTFYSKKRGTYQLKNTADGLKMTILTKPSKSSKKEYLYAVFSSVLLSQVIAILYPEKISAEQVEEEKEVVRKLFGAHKMPLVIELAITAAFVAFAAYVLYTTLYSDSARSKGISDSYLNVFPSEATVGEVLDDFFADGKWDNYEQNGVTYVSYTGIGQNTQTGEKIVIGIYFKLNSDKTFGIDRMTWNGDTMNTLEQLGVISALNDSYRESHGLASSNALDSAFDELENALDDALADSSSSVSMAEPESETYTEDTDSDNSAQTATRSDRKVVSTNGMDTYSELSGEISVDVSHYEIGEMPENVKEYYLSYGSDFDTAWLNALYTDVYEYSGKYSNQVAWERFTEYMVFYDEVVDYNNELAPAPALYDVYYAYDPATEEEAALCVDDVIQIAEESGAEIQIW
;
A
#
# COMPACT_ATOMS: atom_id res chain seq x y z
N MET A 1 48.99 -34.42 10.80
CA MET A 1 49.87 -33.47 10.06
C MET A 1 48.97 -32.37 9.54
N LYS A 2 49.21 -31.11 9.91
CA LYS A 2 48.32 -29.99 9.54
C LYS A 2 48.63 -29.61 8.09
N GLU A 3 47.75 -29.94 7.15
CA GLU A 3 47.76 -29.30 5.83
C GLU A 3 47.47 -27.80 6.06
N ARG A 4 48.46 -26.94 5.78
CA ARG A 4 48.44 -25.52 6.19
C ARG A 4 47.93 -24.56 5.11
N PHE A 5 47.63 -25.04 3.91
CA PHE A 5 47.17 -24.22 2.79
C PHE A 5 46.33 -25.02 1.79
N GLU A 6 45.24 -24.43 1.33
CA GLU A 6 44.30 -24.99 0.35
C GLU A 6 44.06 -24.03 -0.83
N ILE A 7 43.59 -24.56 -1.96
CA ILE A 7 43.23 -23.75 -3.14
C ILE A 7 41.74 -23.47 -3.12
N TYR A 8 41.38 -22.21 -3.33
CA TYR A 8 39.99 -21.82 -3.52
C TYR A 8 39.70 -21.50 -4.99
N ASP A 9 39.17 -22.49 -5.70
CA ASP A 9 38.79 -22.43 -7.11
C ASP A 9 37.29 -22.18 -7.34
N GLY A 10 36.49 -22.16 -6.26
CA GLY A 10 35.03 -21.99 -6.30
C GLY A 10 34.23 -23.28 -6.53
N SER A 11 34.90 -24.44 -6.57
CA SER A 11 34.27 -25.76 -6.62
C SER A 11 33.41 -26.04 -5.38
N ALA A 12 32.53 -27.05 -5.46
CA ALA A 12 31.74 -27.49 -4.32
C ALA A 12 32.62 -27.98 -3.16
N GLU A 13 33.74 -28.63 -3.48
CA GLU A 13 34.73 -29.12 -2.52
C GLU A 13 35.43 -27.97 -1.80
N ALA A 14 35.95 -26.99 -2.54
CA ALA A 14 36.57 -25.80 -1.97
C ALA A 14 35.58 -24.98 -1.12
N LYS A 15 34.31 -24.88 -1.53
CA LYS A 15 33.25 -24.24 -0.73
C LYS A 15 32.99 -24.99 0.58
N LYS A 16 32.93 -26.33 0.54
CA LYS A 16 32.73 -27.17 1.73
C LYS A 16 33.91 -27.06 2.69
N ALA A 17 35.14 -27.00 2.18
CA ALA A 17 36.34 -26.80 2.99
C ALA A 17 36.37 -25.40 3.61
N LYS A 18 36.09 -24.35 2.82
CA LYS A 18 35.94 -22.96 3.30
C LYS A 18 34.87 -22.83 4.39
N GLY A 19 33.79 -23.61 4.35
CA GLY A 19 32.75 -23.60 5.39
C GLY A 19 33.26 -23.87 6.82
N LYS A 20 34.48 -24.39 6.97
CA LYS A 20 35.15 -24.64 8.26
C LYS A 20 36.08 -23.50 8.70
N SER A 21 36.33 -22.51 7.86
CA SER A 21 37.23 -21.39 8.15
C SER A 21 36.48 -20.05 8.24
N LYS A 22 37.01 -19.11 9.02
CA LYS A 22 36.52 -17.74 9.06
C LYS A 22 37.13 -17.01 7.86
N ASN A 23 36.32 -16.71 6.85
CA ASN A 23 36.73 -16.11 5.56
C ASN A 23 37.60 -17.06 4.70
N LEU A 24 38.48 -16.52 3.86
CA LEU A 24 39.44 -17.28 3.04
C LEU A 24 40.78 -17.50 3.76
N SER A 25 40.83 -17.39 5.10
CA SER A 25 42.06 -17.71 5.85
C SER A 25 42.44 -19.17 5.62
N GLY A 26 43.70 -19.41 5.28
CA GLY A 26 44.20 -20.73 4.89
C GLY A 26 44.04 -21.06 3.40
N PHE A 27 43.41 -20.18 2.60
CA PHE A 27 43.17 -20.42 1.18
C PHE A 27 43.93 -19.44 0.29
N HIS A 28 44.47 -19.94 -0.82
CA HIS A 28 44.85 -19.11 -1.95
C HIS A 28 43.69 -19.05 -2.96
N PRO A 29 43.04 -17.89 -3.14
CA PRO A 29 41.95 -17.76 -4.09
C PRO A 29 42.48 -17.67 -5.52
N LEU A 30 41.95 -18.52 -6.40
CA LEU A 30 42.16 -18.38 -7.83
C LEU A 30 41.32 -17.22 -8.39
N PHE A 31 41.79 -16.63 -9.48
CA PHE A 31 41.10 -15.60 -10.25
C PHE A 31 40.33 -16.18 -11.47
N THR A 32 39.89 -17.43 -11.36
CA THR A 32 39.05 -18.10 -12.38
C THR A 32 37.62 -17.54 -12.38
N ALA A 33 36.84 -17.86 -13.42
CA ALA A 33 35.43 -17.45 -13.45
C ALA A 33 34.60 -18.03 -12.28
N ALA A 34 34.82 -19.30 -11.93
CA ALA A 34 34.09 -19.99 -10.87
C ALA A 34 34.39 -19.42 -9.48
N ALA A 35 35.67 -19.23 -9.15
CA ALA A 35 36.11 -18.63 -7.89
C ALA A 35 35.55 -17.21 -7.72
N ARG A 36 35.64 -16.37 -8.76
CA ARG A 36 35.11 -15.00 -8.74
C ARG A 36 33.60 -14.96 -8.51
N ARG A 37 32.82 -15.83 -9.20
CA ARG A 37 31.36 -15.93 -8.97
C ARG A 37 31.05 -16.38 -7.53
N SER A 38 31.82 -17.32 -7.00
CA SER A 38 31.62 -17.79 -5.63
C SER A 38 31.90 -16.70 -4.59
N ILE A 39 33.01 -15.98 -4.73
CA ILE A 39 33.42 -14.88 -3.85
C ILE A 39 32.44 -13.71 -3.94
N ALA A 40 31.97 -13.42 -5.15
CA ALA A 40 30.92 -12.44 -5.42
C ALA A 40 29.64 -12.78 -4.65
N LEU A 41 29.13 -14.01 -4.81
CA LEU A 41 27.91 -14.47 -4.16
C LEU A 41 28.03 -14.47 -2.63
N ASP A 42 29.17 -14.91 -2.09
CA ASP A 42 29.38 -14.92 -0.64
C ASP A 42 29.50 -13.50 -0.05
N SER A 43 30.09 -12.57 -0.79
CA SER A 43 30.14 -11.15 -0.39
C SER A 43 28.77 -10.50 -0.51
N LEU A 44 28.01 -10.87 -1.55
CA LEU A 44 26.65 -10.37 -1.81
C LEU A 44 25.66 -10.86 -0.75
N LYS A 45 25.81 -12.08 -0.22
CA LYS A 45 24.94 -12.61 0.86
C LYS A 45 24.87 -11.67 2.08
N ILE A 46 26.01 -11.14 2.53
CA ILE A 46 26.06 -10.25 3.70
C ILE A 46 25.31 -8.95 3.42
N TRP A 47 25.54 -8.37 2.23
CA TRP A 47 24.89 -7.12 1.84
C TRP A 47 23.42 -7.30 1.48
N LEU A 48 23.02 -8.42 0.88
CA LEU A 48 21.62 -8.79 0.65
C LEU A 48 20.89 -8.97 1.96
N LEU A 49 21.51 -9.58 2.98
CA LEU A 49 20.90 -9.73 4.29
C LEU A 49 20.71 -8.36 4.96
N LEU A 50 21.71 -7.48 4.87
CA LEU A 50 21.64 -6.12 5.41
C LEU A 50 20.57 -5.29 4.69
N GLY A 51 20.58 -5.32 3.35
CA GLY A 51 19.60 -4.64 2.51
C GLY A 51 18.19 -5.19 2.71
N PHE A 52 18.04 -6.50 2.88
CA PHE A 52 16.78 -7.14 3.22
C PHE A 52 16.26 -6.68 4.58
N VAL A 53 17.10 -6.61 5.61
CA VAL A 53 16.70 -6.12 6.94
C VAL A 53 16.29 -4.64 6.89
N VAL A 54 17.08 -3.79 6.23
CA VAL A 54 16.74 -2.36 6.05
C VAL A 54 15.45 -2.21 5.23
N GLY A 55 15.30 -3.01 4.17
CA GLY A 55 14.11 -3.05 3.34
C GLY A 55 12.86 -3.44 4.13
N VAL A 56 12.90 -4.57 4.83
CA VAL A 56 11.78 -5.04 5.66
C VAL A 56 11.41 -4.03 6.76
N VAL A 57 12.39 -3.47 7.47
CA VAL A 57 12.14 -2.47 8.53
C VAL A 57 11.50 -1.20 7.96
N THR A 58 11.94 -0.75 6.79
CA THR A 58 11.37 0.45 6.13
C THR A 58 9.98 0.16 5.56
N GLY A 59 9.75 -1.05 5.02
CA GLY A 59 8.47 -1.46 4.43
C GLY A 59 7.35 -1.70 5.42
N VAL A 60 7.68 -2.25 6.58
CA VAL A 60 6.72 -2.43 7.68
C VAL A 60 6.25 -1.07 8.21
N ALA A 61 7.10 -0.05 8.18
CA ALA A 61 6.74 1.29 8.63
C ALA A 61 5.85 2.06 7.63
N THR A 62 5.90 1.75 6.33
CA THR A 62 5.17 2.49 5.28
C THR A 62 4.04 1.70 4.60
N GLY A 63 3.75 0.47 5.06
CA GLY A 63 2.67 -0.37 4.48
C GLY A 63 2.94 -0.93 3.08
N ALA A 64 4.12 -0.70 2.49
CA ALA A 64 4.44 -1.04 1.10
C ALA A 64 5.19 -2.38 0.96
N GLY A 65 4.60 -3.45 1.52
CA GLY A 65 5.25 -4.73 1.84
C GLY A 65 6.21 -5.34 0.80
N ALA A 66 5.96 -5.19 -0.51
CA ALA A 66 6.82 -5.75 -1.56
C ALA A 66 7.89 -4.77 -2.08
N VAL A 67 7.62 -3.46 -2.07
CA VAL A 67 8.49 -2.41 -2.66
C VAL A 67 9.77 -2.24 -1.87
N SER A 68 9.64 -2.35 -0.55
CA SER A 68 10.71 -2.16 0.41
C SER A 68 11.78 -3.26 0.37
N VAL A 69 11.38 -4.50 0.11
CA VAL A 69 12.28 -5.64 -0.08
C VAL A 69 13.09 -5.49 -1.38
N LEU A 70 12.46 -5.04 -2.47
CA LEU A 70 13.14 -4.77 -3.73
C LEU A 70 14.11 -3.59 -3.64
N LEU A 71 13.74 -2.53 -2.91
CA LEU A 71 14.63 -1.41 -2.60
C LEU A 71 15.85 -1.84 -1.76
N GLY A 72 15.63 -2.75 -0.81
CA GLY A 72 16.70 -3.38 -0.02
C GLY A 72 17.69 -4.17 -0.88
N VAL A 73 17.18 -4.98 -1.81
CA VAL A 73 18.01 -5.73 -2.79
C VAL A 73 18.75 -4.78 -3.74
N LEU A 74 18.13 -3.66 -4.14
CA LEU A 74 18.74 -2.62 -4.95
C LEU A 74 19.91 -1.93 -4.23
N ILE A 75 19.73 -1.52 -2.97
CA ILE A 75 20.80 -0.91 -2.16
C ILE A 75 21.95 -1.92 -1.98
N ALA A 76 21.64 -3.19 -1.71
CA ALA A 76 22.66 -4.24 -1.60
C ALA A 76 23.46 -4.45 -2.90
N ALA A 77 22.80 -4.40 -4.05
CA ALA A 77 23.44 -4.53 -5.36
C ALA A 77 24.31 -3.30 -5.70
N VAL A 78 23.82 -2.08 -5.48
CA VAL A 78 24.60 -0.84 -5.72
C VAL A 78 25.82 -0.78 -4.82
N ILE A 79 25.65 -1.13 -3.55
CA ILE A 79 26.77 -1.30 -2.61
C ILE A 79 27.71 -2.37 -3.17
N TYR A 80 27.25 -3.56 -3.50
CA TYR A 80 28.12 -4.62 -4.01
C TYR A 80 28.94 -4.22 -5.27
N PHE A 81 28.32 -3.54 -6.25
CA PHE A 81 29.02 -3.05 -7.43
C PHE A 81 29.98 -1.90 -7.11
N GLY A 82 29.63 -0.99 -6.20
CA GLY A 82 30.51 0.07 -5.69
C GLY A 82 31.67 -0.46 -4.84
N PHE A 83 31.51 -1.60 -4.18
CA PHE A 83 32.50 -2.26 -3.31
C PHE A 83 33.33 -3.33 -4.03
N ARG A 84 33.12 -3.56 -5.33
CA ARG A 84 33.86 -4.58 -6.09
C ARG A 84 35.38 -4.39 -6.00
N ASP A 85 35.84 -3.14 -6.02
CA ASP A 85 37.24 -2.77 -5.84
C ASP A 85 37.75 -3.13 -4.44
N ASP A 86 36.94 -2.88 -3.41
CA ASP A 86 37.27 -3.20 -2.01
C ASP A 86 37.26 -4.71 -1.76
N VAL A 87 36.31 -5.45 -2.35
CA VAL A 87 36.25 -6.92 -2.29
C VAL A 87 37.48 -7.52 -2.95
N TYR A 88 37.87 -7.08 -4.15
CA TYR A 88 39.07 -7.59 -4.80
C TYR A 88 40.34 -7.22 -4.04
N LYS A 89 40.43 -6.01 -3.48
CA LYS A 89 41.56 -5.61 -2.65
C LYS A 89 41.65 -6.44 -1.37
N LYS A 90 40.53 -6.74 -0.71
CA LYS A 90 40.48 -7.60 0.47
C LYS A 90 40.85 -9.04 0.13
N VAL A 91 40.23 -9.61 -0.88
CA VAL A 91 40.40 -11.03 -1.22
C VAL A 91 41.77 -11.34 -1.80
N TYR A 92 42.25 -10.52 -2.73
CA TYR A 92 43.49 -10.77 -3.48
C TYR A 92 44.66 -9.95 -2.96
N GLY A 93 44.46 -9.12 -1.94
CA GLY A 93 45.53 -8.32 -1.34
C GLY A 93 46.63 -9.20 -0.72
N PRO A 94 47.89 -8.76 -0.76
CA PRO A 94 49.00 -9.44 -0.07
C PRO A 94 48.90 -9.34 1.46
N GLU A 95 48.09 -8.39 1.96
CA GLU A 95 47.85 -8.13 3.38
C GLU A 95 46.90 -9.16 4.03
N HIS A 96 46.08 -9.84 3.23
CA HIS A 96 45.15 -10.84 3.75
C HIS A 96 45.83 -12.20 3.88
N ASP A 97 45.56 -12.87 4.99
CA ASP A 97 46.12 -14.16 5.37
C ASP A 97 45.84 -15.23 4.30
N ARG A 98 46.84 -15.50 3.43
CA ARG A 98 46.78 -16.51 2.35
C ARG A 98 47.03 -17.93 2.86
N GLY A 99 46.91 -18.17 4.16
CA GLY A 99 47.43 -19.37 4.78
C GLY A 99 48.96 -19.36 4.78
N GLN A 100 49.53 -20.15 5.67
CA GLN A 100 50.96 -20.40 5.64
C GLN A 100 51.22 -21.28 4.42
N LEU A 101 51.83 -20.73 3.36
CA LEU A 101 52.29 -21.49 2.20
C LEU A 101 53.73 -21.94 2.47
N PRO A 102 53.98 -23.07 3.16
CA PRO A 102 55.34 -23.53 3.39
C PRO A 102 56.03 -23.84 2.05
N LEU A 103 57.32 -24.12 2.11
CA LEU A 103 57.97 -24.82 1.00
C LEU A 103 57.54 -26.29 0.97
N PRO A 104 57.55 -26.94 -0.20
CA PRO A 104 57.30 -28.37 -0.29
C PRO A 104 58.23 -29.14 0.66
N GLU A 105 57.76 -30.26 1.21
CA GLU A 105 58.51 -31.03 2.20
C GLU A 105 59.90 -31.42 1.68
N GLY A 106 60.94 -31.06 2.45
CA GLY A 106 62.34 -31.32 2.09
C GLY A 106 62.95 -30.36 1.06
N MET A 107 62.21 -29.36 0.56
CA MET A 107 62.71 -28.38 -0.42
C MET A 107 63.39 -27.19 0.28
N SER A 108 64.62 -26.89 -0.13
CA SER A 108 65.33 -25.67 0.26
C SER A 108 64.81 -24.44 -0.49
N TRP A 109 65.09 -23.24 0.04
CA TRP A 109 64.71 -21.99 -0.64
C TRP A 109 65.46 -21.84 -1.97
N GLU A 110 66.72 -22.23 -2.02
CA GLU A 110 67.56 -22.19 -3.21
C GLU A 110 67.00 -23.08 -4.33
N GLU A 111 66.57 -24.30 -4.00
CA GLU A 111 65.91 -25.20 -4.94
C GLU A 111 64.57 -24.65 -5.41
N ALA A 112 63.78 -24.04 -4.51
CA ALA A 112 62.53 -23.40 -4.88
C ALA A 112 62.74 -22.25 -5.87
N VAL A 113 63.69 -21.36 -5.59
CA VAL A 113 64.08 -20.26 -6.48
C VAL A 113 64.52 -20.79 -7.84
N ASP A 114 65.34 -21.84 -7.87
CA ASP A 114 65.82 -22.45 -9.11
C ASP A 114 64.68 -23.07 -9.95
N ARG A 115 63.72 -23.75 -9.30
CA ARG A 115 62.51 -24.25 -9.98
C ARG A 115 61.66 -23.12 -10.53
N ILE A 116 61.42 -22.06 -9.73
CA ILE A 116 60.61 -20.93 -10.19
C ILE A 116 61.33 -20.23 -11.34
N ARG A 117 62.65 -20.00 -11.27
CA ARG A 117 63.40 -19.37 -12.37
C ARG A 117 63.27 -20.13 -13.70
N ARG A 118 63.26 -21.46 -13.67
CA ARG A 118 63.11 -22.29 -14.88
C ARG A 118 61.66 -22.40 -15.37
N GLY A 119 60.69 -22.45 -14.46
CA GLY A 119 59.27 -22.68 -14.79
C GLY A 119 58.44 -21.41 -14.96
N PHE A 120 58.92 -20.27 -14.49
CA PHE A 120 58.15 -19.03 -14.47
C PHE A 120 58.19 -18.33 -15.82
N ALA A 121 57.03 -18.33 -16.49
CA ALA A 121 56.81 -17.61 -17.73
C ALA A 121 55.53 -16.77 -17.63
N ASN A 122 55.66 -15.46 -17.45
CA ASN A 122 54.53 -14.53 -17.45
C ASN A 122 54.81 -13.41 -18.46
N PRO A 123 53.98 -13.22 -19.50
CA PRO A 123 54.26 -12.25 -20.57
C PRO A 123 54.26 -10.79 -20.08
N ASP A 124 53.68 -10.52 -18.92
CA ASP A 124 53.63 -9.19 -18.33
C ASP A 124 54.75 -8.94 -17.30
N VAL A 125 55.67 -9.89 -17.10
CA VAL A 125 56.87 -9.76 -16.25
C VAL A 125 58.09 -9.75 -17.16
N GLU A 126 58.80 -8.62 -17.25
CA GLU A 126 59.96 -8.51 -18.14
C GLU A 126 61.25 -9.06 -17.52
N GLN A 127 61.36 -9.06 -16.19
CA GLN A 127 62.56 -9.51 -15.50
C GLN A 127 62.22 -10.16 -14.16
N VAL A 128 62.95 -11.22 -13.83
CA VAL A 128 62.96 -11.85 -12.51
C VAL A 128 64.39 -11.81 -11.97
N THR A 129 64.56 -11.33 -10.74
CA THR A 129 65.86 -11.36 -10.03
C THR A 129 65.67 -11.99 -8.67
N ASP A 130 66.72 -12.55 -8.10
CA ASP A 130 66.69 -13.15 -6.77
C ASP A 130 67.89 -12.75 -5.93
N THR A 131 67.68 -12.76 -4.62
CA THR A 131 68.65 -12.63 -3.55
C THR A 131 68.60 -13.88 -2.69
N ALA A 132 69.48 -13.98 -1.69
CA ALA A 132 69.50 -15.11 -0.76
C ALA A 132 68.16 -15.34 -0.03
N ASP A 133 67.32 -14.31 0.10
CA ASP A 133 66.10 -14.33 0.92
C ASP A 133 64.82 -13.98 0.14
N ALA A 134 64.93 -13.54 -1.12
CA ALA A 134 63.80 -13.02 -1.85
C ALA A 134 63.92 -13.21 -3.38
N MET A 135 62.78 -13.29 -4.05
CA MET A 135 62.69 -13.25 -5.50
C MET A 135 61.79 -12.09 -5.93
N THR A 136 62.24 -11.28 -6.88
CA THR A 136 61.61 -10.03 -7.30
C THR A 136 61.20 -10.13 -8.77
N PHE A 137 59.94 -9.80 -9.04
CA PHE A 137 59.32 -9.80 -10.37
C PHE A 137 59.09 -8.35 -10.80
N TYR A 138 59.68 -7.96 -11.93
CA TYR A 138 59.55 -6.62 -12.48
C TYR A 138 58.56 -6.63 -13.64
N SER A 139 57.52 -5.80 -13.52
CA SER A 139 56.58 -5.48 -14.57
C SER A 139 56.56 -3.98 -14.84
N LYS A 140 56.91 -3.53 -16.05
CA LYS A 140 56.82 -2.10 -16.43
C LYS A 140 55.38 -1.59 -16.32
N LYS A 141 54.41 -2.43 -16.72
CA LYS A 141 52.99 -2.06 -16.75
C LYS A 141 52.29 -2.27 -15.40
N ARG A 142 52.75 -3.24 -14.60
CA ARG A 142 52.02 -3.69 -13.40
C ARG A 142 52.78 -3.50 -12.09
N GLY A 143 54.02 -3.02 -12.11
CA GLY A 143 54.81 -2.72 -10.92
C GLY A 143 55.78 -3.84 -10.52
N THR A 144 56.39 -3.67 -9.36
CA THR A 144 57.38 -4.61 -8.82
C THR A 144 56.78 -5.42 -7.67
N TYR A 145 56.97 -6.74 -7.72
CA TYR A 145 56.47 -7.70 -6.74
C TYR A 145 57.63 -8.49 -6.16
N GLN A 146 57.55 -8.88 -4.90
CA GLN A 146 58.60 -9.63 -4.22
C GLN A 146 58.02 -10.80 -3.43
N LEU A 147 58.54 -11.99 -3.70
CA LEU A 147 58.29 -13.21 -2.95
C LEU A 147 59.42 -13.41 -1.93
N LYS A 148 59.07 -13.60 -0.67
CA LYS A 148 60.01 -13.95 0.41
C LYS A 148 59.65 -15.26 1.04
N ASN A 149 60.66 -16.02 1.47
CA ASN A 149 60.47 -17.12 2.39
C ASN A 149 60.53 -16.59 3.83
N THR A 150 59.41 -16.67 4.55
CA THR A 150 59.30 -16.19 5.94
C THR A 150 59.11 -17.37 6.89
N ALA A 151 59.17 -17.12 8.20
CA ALA A 151 58.88 -18.17 9.20
C ALA A 151 57.46 -18.76 9.06
N ASP A 152 56.54 -17.99 8.48
CA ASP A 152 55.16 -18.38 8.20
C ASP A 152 54.95 -18.91 6.78
N GLY A 153 56.03 -19.10 6.01
CA GLY A 153 56.00 -19.56 4.62
C GLY A 153 56.21 -18.45 3.58
N LEU A 154 55.90 -18.77 2.33
CA LEU A 154 56.05 -17.91 1.17
C LEU A 154 55.07 -16.74 1.20
N LYS A 155 55.59 -15.52 1.14
CA LYS A 155 54.80 -14.28 1.15
C LYS A 155 55.11 -13.40 -0.05
N MET A 156 54.08 -13.07 -0.82
CA MET A 156 54.15 -12.11 -1.92
C MET A 156 53.84 -10.70 -1.42
N THR A 157 54.66 -9.72 -1.80
CA THR A 157 54.53 -8.30 -1.42
C THR A 157 54.59 -7.42 -2.67
N ILE A 158 53.85 -6.31 -2.68
CA ILE A 158 53.88 -5.32 -3.77
C ILE A 158 54.86 -4.21 -3.36
N LEU A 159 55.99 -4.08 -4.06
CA LEU A 159 57.03 -3.09 -3.76
C LEU A 159 56.75 -1.74 -4.40
N THR A 160 56.31 -1.72 -5.66
CA THR A 160 56.04 -0.48 -6.40
C THR A 160 54.76 -0.62 -7.22
N LYS A 161 54.00 0.48 -7.32
CA LYS A 161 52.80 0.59 -8.16
C LYS A 161 53.05 1.65 -9.23
N PRO A 162 52.86 1.37 -10.53
CA PRO A 162 53.14 2.34 -11.60
C PRO A 162 52.09 3.47 -11.71
N SER A 163 50.93 3.38 -11.03
CA SER A 163 49.87 4.40 -11.04
C SER A 163 49.72 5.09 -9.67
N LYS A 164 49.48 6.42 -9.68
CA LYS A 164 49.12 7.22 -8.49
C LYS A 164 47.63 7.19 -8.13
N SER A 165 46.77 6.58 -8.96
CA SER A 165 45.32 6.55 -8.73
C SER A 165 44.92 5.41 -7.80
N SER A 166 44.36 5.77 -6.64
CA SER A 166 43.80 4.83 -5.65
C SER A 166 42.67 3.95 -6.21
N LYS A 167 41.99 4.40 -7.27
CA LYS A 167 40.87 3.68 -7.92
C LYS A 167 41.26 2.40 -8.68
N LYS A 168 42.55 2.06 -8.74
CA LYS A 168 43.05 0.88 -9.46
C LYS A 168 43.91 -0.04 -8.61
N GLU A 169 43.92 0.14 -7.29
CA GLU A 169 44.74 -0.66 -6.40
C GLU A 169 44.42 -2.16 -6.45
N TYR A 170 43.15 -2.51 -6.64
CA TYR A 170 42.70 -3.89 -6.74
C TYR A 170 43.35 -4.64 -7.92
N LEU A 171 43.68 -3.95 -9.02
CA LEU A 171 44.34 -4.56 -10.18
C LEU A 171 45.73 -5.10 -9.82
N TYR A 172 46.46 -4.38 -8.96
CA TYR A 172 47.77 -4.80 -8.48
C TYR A 172 47.67 -5.94 -7.47
N ALA A 173 46.63 -5.94 -6.63
CA ALA A 173 46.33 -7.05 -5.73
C ALA A 173 46.03 -8.34 -6.52
N VAL A 174 45.15 -8.25 -7.53
CA VAL A 174 44.80 -9.36 -8.41
C VAL A 174 46.04 -9.87 -9.16
N PHE A 175 46.86 -8.98 -9.74
CA PHE A 175 48.08 -9.41 -10.42
C PHE A 175 49.07 -10.07 -9.46
N SER A 176 49.25 -9.55 -8.24
CA SER A 176 50.05 -10.18 -7.19
C SER A 176 49.56 -11.60 -6.85
N SER A 177 48.24 -11.83 -6.89
CA SER A 177 47.66 -13.16 -6.67
C SER A 177 48.01 -14.11 -7.80
N VAL A 178 47.88 -13.68 -9.05
CA VAL A 178 48.23 -14.52 -10.22
C VAL A 178 49.71 -14.87 -10.28
N LEU A 179 50.60 -13.94 -9.90
CA LEU A 179 52.02 -14.26 -9.74
C LEU A 179 52.23 -15.36 -8.69
N LEU A 180 51.49 -15.30 -7.58
CA LEU A 180 51.56 -16.35 -6.55
C LEU A 180 50.92 -17.66 -7.04
N SER A 181 49.80 -17.65 -7.77
CA SER A 181 49.21 -18.85 -8.39
C SER A 181 50.22 -19.56 -9.29
N GLN A 182 50.96 -18.79 -10.09
CA GLN A 182 51.99 -19.35 -10.95
C GLN A 182 53.15 -19.95 -10.16
N VAL A 183 53.60 -19.29 -9.09
CA VAL A 183 54.61 -19.84 -8.17
C VAL A 183 54.11 -21.14 -7.54
N ILE A 184 52.85 -21.18 -7.08
CA ILE A 184 52.23 -22.37 -6.51
C ILE A 184 52.17 -23.49 -7.54
N ALA A 185 51.75 -23.24 -8.78
CA ALA A 185 51.69 -24.27 -9.82
C ALA A 185 53.08 -24.88 -10.14
N ILE A 186 54.16 -24.12 -9.96
CA ILE A 186 55.54 -24.61 -10.14
C ILE A 186 56.00 -25.45 -8.95
N LEU A 187 55.67 -25.04 -7.73
CA LEU A 187 56.13 -25.70 -6.49
C LEU A 187 55.24 -26.87 -6.06
N TYR A 188 53.95 -26.78 -6.39
CA TYR A 188 52.85 -27.68 -6.02
C TYR A 188 51.96 -27.96 -7.24
N PRO A 189 52.50 -28.62 -8.29
CA PRO A 189 51.75 -28.89 -9.52
C PRO A 189 50.49 -29.75 -9.31
N GLU A 190 50.41 -30.49 -8.21
CA GLU A 190 49.23 -31.25 -7.79
C GLU A 190 48.10 -30.38 -7.23
N LYS A 191 48.37 -29.12 -6.88
CA LYS A 191 47.39 -28.18 -6.28
C LYS A 191 46.76 -27.23 -7.29
N ILE A 192 47.53 -26.74 -8.26
CA ILE A 192 47.06 -25.85 -9.32
C ILE A 192 47.61 -26.32 -10.66
N SER A 193 46.74 -26.48 -11.66
CA SER A 193 47.15 -26.88 -13.00
C SER A 193 47.70 -25.70 -13.81
N ALA A 194 48.53 -26.00 -14.82
CA ALA A 194 49.07 -24.96 -15.71
C ALA A 194 47.95 -24.24 -16.50
N GLU A 195 46.89 -24.96 -16.86
CA GLU A 195 45.73 -24.42 -17.57
C GLU A 195 44.97 -23.40 -16.73
N GLN A 196 44.81 -23.66 -15.43
CA GLN A 196 44.16 -22.72 -14.49
C GLN A 196 44.97 -21.42 -14.39
N VAL A 197 46.30 -21.51 -14.35
CA VAL A 197 47.18 -20.33 -14.32
C VAL A 197 47.11 -19.53 -15.63
N GLU A 198 47.02 -20.19 -16.78
CA GLU A 198 46.83 -19.50 -18.07
C GLU A 198 45.45 -18.82 -18.16
N GLU A 199 44.37 -19.45 -17.66
CA GLU A 199 43.05 -18.80 -17.54
C GLU A 199 43.15 -17.51 -16.71
N GLU A 200 43.78 -17.58 -15.54
CA GLU A 200 43.98 -16.42 -14.67
C GLU A 200 44.74 -15.29 -15.39
N LYS A 201 45.83 -15.62 -16.10
CA LYS A 201 46.62 -14.65 -16.88
C LYS A 201 45.79 -13.98 -17.97
N GLU A 202 45.01 -14.75 -18.73
CA GLU A 202 44.14 -14.19 -19.78
C GLU A 202 43.09 -13.25 -19.22
N VAL A 203 42.44 -13.64 -18.13
CA VAL A 203 41.41 -12.85 -17.46
C VAL A 203 42.00 -11.56 -16.91
N VAL A 204 43.17 -11.60 -16.26
CA VAL A 204 43.85 -10.41 -15.77
C VAL A 204 44.28 -9.51 -16.92
N ARG A 205 44.81 -10.08 -18.01
CA ARG A 205 45.16 -9.29 -19.22
C ARG A 205 43.93 -8.56 -19.78
N LYS A 206 42.77 -9.23 -19.87
CA LYS A 206 41.50 -8.59 -20.26
C LYS A 206 41.11 -7.50 -19.27
N LEU A 207 41.24 -7.74 -17.96
CA LEU A 207 40.92 -6.78 -16.91
C LEU A 207 41.78 -5.50 -16.98
N PHE A 208 43.08 -5.64 -17.27
CA PHE A 208 43.98 -4.50 -17.48
C PHE A 208 43.77 -3.81 -18.85
N GLY A 209 43.38 -4.56 -19.89
CA GLY A 209 43.14 -4.05 -21.25
C GLY A 209 41.76 -3.42 -21.47
N ALA A 210 40.81 -3.67 -20.57
CA ALA A 210 39.45 -3.16 -20.61
C ALA A 210 39.37 -1.66 -20.24
N HIS A 211 40.02 -0.79 -21.04
CA HIS A 211 40.12 0.63 -20.74
C HIS A 211 38.83 1.43 -21.05
N LYS A 212 37.81 0.82 -21.70
CA LYS A 212 36.52 1.47 -22.03
C LYS A 212 35.25 0.59 -21.99
N MET A 213 35.37 -0.74 -22.02
CA MET A 213 34.23 -1.67 -22.12
C MET A 213 33.43 -1.96 -20.82
N PRO A 214 34.04 -2.04 -19.61
CA PRO A 214 33.28 -2.41 -18.41
C PRO A 214 32.36 -1.27 -18.00
N LEU A 215 32.78 -0.02 -18.25
CA LEU A 215 32.01 1.18 -17.95
C LEU A 215 30.74 1.29 -18.82
N VAL A 216 30.77 0.86 -20.09
CA VAL A 216 29.60 0.91 -20.99
C VAL A 216 28.60 -0.20 -20.67
N ILE A 217 29.07 -1.42 -20.37
CA ILE A 217 28.19 -2.50 -19.91
C ILE A 217 27.62 -2.17 -18.52
N GLU A 218 28.42 -1.61 -17.61
CA GLU A 218 27.93 -1.10 -16.32
C GLU A 218 26.94 0.06 -16.49
N LEU A 219 27.15 1.00 -17.41
CA LEU A 219 26.20 2.08 -17.71
C LEU A 219 24.92 1.55 -18.37
N ALA A 220 25.02 0.59 -19.28
CA ALA A 220 23.87 0.01 -19.96
C ALA A 220 23.02 -0.83 -18.99
N ILE A 221 23.66 -1.60 -18.11
CA ILE A 221 22.99 -2.30 -17.01
C ILE A 221 22.37 -1.26 -16.07
N THR A 222 23.14 -0.27 -15.59
CA THR A 222 22.60 0.78 -14.71
C THR A 222 21.41 1.52 -15.34
N ALA A 223 21.47 1.87 -16.62
CA ALA A 223 20.40 2.55 -17.34
C ALA A 223 19.16 1.66 -17.54
N ALA A 224 19.34 0.40 -17.94
CA ALA A 224 18.24 -0.56 -18.06
C ALA A 224 17.59 -0.83 -16.69
N PHE A 225 18.38 -0.84 -15.62
CA PHE A 225 17.90 -1.01 -14.25
C PHE A 225 17.22 0.26 -13.72
N VAL A 226 17.68 1.46 -14.05
CA VAL A 226 16.97 2.72 -13.73
C VAL A 226 15.64 2.78 -14.48
N ALA A 227 15.60 2.38 -15.75
CA ALA A 227 14.37 2.32 -16.52
C ALA A 227 13.39 1.28 -15.94
N PHE A 228 13.88 0.10 -15.55
CA PHE A 228 13.07 -0.92 -14.89
C PHE A 228 12.59 -0.48 -13.49
N ALA A 229 13.44 0.16 -12.69
CA ALA A 229 13.07 0.69 -11.39
C ALA A 229 12.06 1.83 -11.51
N ALA A 230 12.21 2.72 -12.50
CA ALA A 230 11.23 3.76 -12.80
C ALA A 230 9.91 3.16 -13.27
N TYR A 231 9.94 2.12 -14.10
CA TYR A 231 8.74 1.39 -14.53
C TYR A 231 8.04 0.70 -13.35
N VAL A 232 8.77 -0.04 -12.51
CA VAL A 232 8.20 -0.74 -11.34
C VAL A 232 7.71 0.26 -10.27
N LEU A 233 8.46 1.34 -10.02
CA LEU A 233 8.04 2.40 -9.11
C LEU A 233 6.81 3.14 -9.64
N TYR A 234 6.75 3.39 -10.95
CA TYR A 234 5.57 3.93 -11.61
C TYR A 234 4.40 2.98 -11.45
N THR A 235 4.52 1.69 -11.80
CA THR A 235 3.42 0.73 -11.67
C THR A 235 3.01 0.48 -10.22
N THR A 236 3.86 0.77 -9.22
CA THR A 236 3.50 0.57 -7.80
C THR A 236 3.01 1.83 -7.10
N LEU A 237 3.42 3.02 -7.52
CA LEU A 237 2.86 4.29 -7.02
C LEU A 237 1.59 4.69 -7.79
N TYR A 238 1.46 4.22 -9.04
CA TYR A 238 0.34 4.49 -9.93
C TYR A 238 -0.51 3.24 -10.20
N SER A 239 -0.36 2.15 -9.43
CA SER A 239 -1.35 1.06 -9.46
C SER A 239 -2.66 1.52 -8.85
N ASP A 240 -3.75 0.89 -9.28
CA ASP A 240 -5.08 1.11 -8.73
C ASP A 240 -5.10 0.82 -7.23
N SER A 241 -4.46 -0.26 -6.76
CA SER A 241 -4.27 -0.56 -5.33
C SER A 241 -3.59 0.58 -4.53
N ALA A 242 -2.54 1.21 -5.08
CA ALA A 242 -1.85 2.29 -4.38
C ALA A 242 -2.67 3.59 -4.39
N ARG A 243 -3.31 3.89 -5.52
CA ARG A 243 -4.18 5.07 -5.69
C ARG A 243 -5.49 4.95 -4.92
N SER A 244 -5.99 3.73 -4.76
CA SER A 244 -7.19 3.40 -4.00
C SER A 244 -6.92 3.21 -2.52
N LYS A 245 -5.67 3.34 -2.06
CA LYS A 245 -5.25 3.02 -0.68
C LYS A 245 -5.64 1.59 -0.23
N GLY A 246 -5.74 0.66 -1.18
CA GLY A 246 -6.13 -0.73 -0.96
C GLY A 246 -7.62 -1.01 -1.09
N ILE A 247 -8.46 -0.01 -1.35
CA ILE A 247 -9.91 -0.20 -1.54
C ILE A 247 -10.21 -1.05 -2.78
N SER A 248 -9.47 -0.87 -3.87
CA SER A 248 -9.67 -1.64 -5.10
C SER A 248 -9.53 -3.15 -4.87
N ASP A 249 -8.65 -3.55 -3.95
CA ASP A 249 -8.38 -4.97 -3.64
C ASP A 249 -9.20 -5.47 -2.45
N SER A 250 -10.05 -4.60 -1.88
CA SER A 250 -10.87 -4.91 -0.72
C SER A 250 -12.25 -5.42 -1.13
N TYR A 251 -12.96 -6.01 -0.16
CA TYR A 251 -14.31 -6.50 -0.34
C TYR A 251 -15.31 -5.54 0.31
N LEU A 252 -16.46 -5.37 -0.33
CA LEU A 252 -17.55 -4.54 0.18
C LEU A 252 -18.81 -5.38 0.25
N ASN A 253 -19.53 -5.32 1.37
CA ASN A 253 -20.67 -6.22 1.64
C ASN A 253 -21.82 -6.12 0.63
N VAL A 254 -21.94 -5.00 -0.09
CA VAL A 254 -22.94 -4.80 -1.15
C VAL A 254 -22.58 -5.52 -2.45
N PHE A 255 -21.34 -5.99 -2.57
CA PHE A 255 -20.84 -6.74 -3.72
C PHE A 255 -20.64 -8.22 -3.37
N PRO A 256 -20.56 -9.12 -4.38
CA PRO A 256 -20.34 -10.53 -4.14
C PRO A 256 -19.07 -10.76 -3.31
N SER A 257 -19.14 -11.64 -2.32
CA SER A 257 -18.03 -11.92 -1.39
C SER A 257 -16.78 -12.50 -2.07
N GLU A 258 -16.91 -12.96 -3.31
CA GLU A 258 -15.81 -13.51 -4.12
C GLU A 258 -15.13 -12.45 -4.99
N ALA A 259 -15.67 -11.22 -5.05
CA ALA A 259 -15.21 -10.16 -5.94
C ALA A 259 -14.69 -8.95 -5.16
N THR A 260 -13.55 -8.42 -5.57
CA THR A 260 -13.03 -7.16 -5.04
C THR A 260 -13.78 -5.97 -5.61
N VAL A 261 -13.75 -4.83 -4.91
CA VAL A 261 -14.38 -3.58 -5.38
C VAL A 261 -13.85 -3.18 -6.76
N GLY A 262 -12.54 -3.31 -6.99
CA GLY A 262 -11.93 -3.01 -8.28
C GLY A 262 -12.46 -3.89 -9.41
N GLU A 263 -12.55 -5.20 -9.18
CA GLU A 263 -13.09 -6.14 -10.18
C GLU A 263 -14.54 -5.82 -10.57
N VAL A 264 -15.40 -5.51 -9.60
CA VAL A 264 -16.81 -5.16 -9.88
C VAL A 264 -16.91 -3.86 -10.68
N LEU A 265 -16.11 -2.85 -10.35
CA LEU A 265 -16.15 -1.56 -11.02
C LEU A 265 -15.53 -1.59 -12.42
N ASP A 266 -14.47 -2.38 -12.63
CA ASP A 266 -13.79 -2.53 -13.92
C ASP A 266 -14.55 -3.46 -14.88
N ASP A 267 -15.36 -4.40 -14.36
CA ASP A 267 -16.26 -5.23 -15.20
C ASP A 267 -17.41 -4.40 -15.80
N PHE A 268 -17.88 -3.39 -15.06
CA PHE A 268 -19.01 -2.57 -15.48
C PHE A 268 -18.62 -1.29 -16.24
N PHE A 269 -17.54 -0.60 -15.82
CA PHE A 269 -17.15 0.69 -16.40
C PHE A 269 -15.88 0.60 -17.26
N ALA A 270 -15.82 1.41 -18.32
CA ALA A 270 -14.62 1.56 -19.14
C ALA A 270 -13.71 2.69 -18.62
N ASP A 271 -12.39 2.59 -18.85
CA ASP A 271 -11.39 3.61 -18.48
C ASP A 271 -11.41 3.97 -16.97
N GLY A 272 -11.56 2.94 -16.13
CA GLY A 272 -11.52 3.03 -14.68
C GLY A 272 -10.23 3.69 -14.16
N LYS A 273 -10.38 4.67 -13.26
CA LYS A 273 -9.27 5.43 -12.69
C LYS A 273 -9.48 5.65 -11.20
N TRP A 274 -8.47 5.29 -10.42
CA TRP A 274 -8.42 5.57 -8.99
C TRP A 274 -7.58 6.82 -8.68
N ASP A 275 -8.01 7.59 -7.69
CA ASP A 275 -7.27 8.70 -7.08
C ASP A 275 -7.62 8.83 -5.59
N ASN A 276 -6.88 9.63 -4.84
CA ASN A 276 -7.16 9.92 -3.44
C ASN A 276 -6.73 11.33 -3.04
N TYR A 277 -7.41 11.89 -2.06
CA TYR A 277 -7.09 13.20 -1.49
C TYR A 277 -7.44 13.25 0.00
N GLU A 278 -6.82 14.17 0.73
CA GLU A 278 -7.15 14.43 2.14
C GLU A 278 -7.91 15.74 2.25
N GLN A 279 -9.00 15.73 3.02
CA GLN A 279 -9.80 16.91 3.33
C GLN A 279 -10.14 16.86 4.82
N ASN A 280 -9.77 17.92 5.56
CA ASN A 280 -10.03 18.05 6.99
C ASN A 280 -9.57 16.83 7.83
N GLY A 281 -8.45 16.20 7.46
CA GLY A 281 -7.91 15.03 8.16
C GLY A 281 -8.58 13.70 7.83
N VAL A 282 -9.55 13.69 6.90
CA VAL A 282 -10.19 12.49 6.37
C VAL A 282 -9.62 12.16 4.99
N THR A 283 -9.28 10.90 4.75
CA THR A 283 -8.83 10.42 3.44
C THR A 283 -10.03 10.00 2.61
N TYR A 284 -10.18 10.61 1.44
CA TYR A 284 -11.15 10.22 0.42
C TYR A 284 -10.45 9.53 -0.73
N VAL A 285 -11.06 8.48 -1.24
CA VAL A 285 -10.61 7.73 -2.41
C VAL A 285 -11.69 7.85 -3.48
N SER A 286 -11.33 8.23 -4.70
CA SER A 286 -12.27 8.36 -5.81
C SER A 286 -11.97 7.35 -6.91
N TYR A 287 -13.01 6.71 -7.41
CA TYR A 287 -13.01 5.97 -8.66
C TYR A 287 -13.75 6.78 -9.72
N THR A 288 -13.23 6.86 -10.94
CA THR A 288 -13.92 7.43 -12.10
C THR A 288 -13.98 6.40 -13.22
N GLY A 289 -15.17 6.16 -13.77
CA GLY A 289 -15.39 5.24 -14.88
C GLY A 289 -16.33 5.83 -15.93
N ILE A 290 -16.26 5.29 -17.15
CA ILE A 290 -17.10 5.71 -18.28
C ILE A 290 -18.14 4.61 -18.55
N GLY A 291 -19.41 4.95 -18.35
CA GLY A 291 -20.56 4.17 -18.80
C GLY A 291 -21.08 4.64 -20.17
N GLN A 292 -22.05 3.91 -20.72
CA GLN A 292 -22.78 4.32 -21.93
C GLN A 292 -24.28 4.25 -21.69
N ASN A 293 -24.99 5.29 -22.12
CA ASN A 293 -26.44 5.26 -22.17
C ASN A 293 -26.89 4.25 -23.23
N THR A 294 -27.69 3.26 -22.84
CA THR A 294 -28.14 2.16 -23.72
C THR A 294 -29.11 2.61 -24.81
N GLN A 295 -29.75 3.77 -24.66
CA GLN A 295 -30.73 4.31 -25.61
C GLN A 295 -30.11 5.33 -26.57
N THR A 296 -29.22 6.19 -26.09
CA THR A 296 -28.62 7.29 -26.88
C THR A 296 -27.19 7.03 -27.32
N GLY A 297 -26.49 6.07 -26.71
CA GLY A 297 -25.07 5.82 -26.92
C GLY A 297 -24.15 6.90 -26.35
N GLU A 298 -24.70 7.85 -25.59
CA GLU A 298 -23.93 8.92 -24.98
C GLU A 298 -23.02 8.39 -23.85
N LYS A 299 -21.81 8.93 -23.77
CA LYS A 299 -20.85 8.59 -22.72
C LYS A 299 -21.24 9.27 -21.42
N ILE A 300 -21.39 8.49 -20.36
CA ILE A 300 -21.68 8.98 -19.02
C ILE A 300 -20.43 8.79 -18.17
N VAL A 301 -20.00 9.83 -17.46
CA VAL A 301 -18.89 9.76 -16.51
C VAL A 301 -19.46 9.53 -15.12
N ILE A 302 -19.13 8.40 -14.52
CA ILE A 302 -19.52 8.06 -13.14
C ILE A 302 -18.32 8.27 -12.23
N GLY A 303 -18.54 8.97 -11.12
CA GLY A 303 -17.58 9.10 -10.02
C GLY A 303 -18.12 8.41 -8.78
N ILE A 304 -17.32 7.57 -8.13
CA ILE A 304 -17.65 6.92 -6.86
C ILE A 304 -16.60 7.34 -5.85
N TYR A 305 -17.04 7.92 -4.74
CA TYR A 305 -16.16 8.42 -3.68
C TYR A 305 -16.33 7.54 -2.45
N PHE A 306 -15.21 7.08 -1.91
CA PHE A 306 -15.12 6.30 -0.70
C PHE A 306 -14.49 7.14 0.40
N LYS A 307 -15.04 7.03 1.60
CA LYS A 307 -14.45 7.61 2.81
C LYS A 307 -13.66 6.53 3.53
N LEU A 308 -12.36 6.75 3.71
CA LEU A 308 -11.47 5.84 4.42
C LEU A 308 -11.30 6.30 5.87
N ASN A 309 -11.69 5.45 6.81
CA ASN A 309 -11.59 5.71 8.25
C ASN A 309 -10.18 5.40 8.77
N SER A 310 -9.84 5.94 9.95
CA SER A 310 -8.53 5.73 10.59
C SER A 310 -8.24 4.29 10.97
N ASP A 311 -9.28 3.47 11.17
CA ASP A 311 -9.20 2.03 11.45
C ASP A 311 -9.07 1.18 10.17
N LYS A 312 -8.96 1.82 9.00
CA LYS A 312 -8.90 1.21 7.65
C LYS A 312 -10.21 0.59 7.18
N THR A 313 -11.32 0.79 7.88
CA THR A 313 -12.65 0.54 7.31
C THR A 313 -12.98 1.63 6.30
N PHE A 314 -13.84 1.32 5.33
CA PHE A 314 -14.28 2.29 4.33
C PHE A 314 -15.72 2.03 3.94
N GLY A 315 -16.37 3.08 3.45
CA GLY A 315 -17.72 3.02 2.89
C GLY A 315 -17.83 3.94 1.68
N ILE A 316 -18.91 3.77 0.91
CA ILE A 316 -19.26 4.71 -0.15
C ILE A 316 -19.77 6.00 0.52
N ASP A 317 -19.15 7.13 0.18
CA ASP A 317 -19.50 8.47 0.69
C ASP A 317 -20.54 9.14 -0.21
N ARG A 318 -20.27 9.16 -1.52
CA ARG A 318 -21.17 9.72 -2.53
C ARG A 318 -20.87 9.15 -3.91
N MET A 319 -21.83 9.27 -4.82
CA MET A 319 -21.61 9.04 -6.25
C MET A 319 -22.01 10.28 -7.05
N THR A 320 -21.37 10.45 -8.21
CA THR A 320 -21.65 11.56 -9.12
C THR A 320 -21.95 11.06 -10.51
N TRP A 321 -22.97 11.65 -11.13
CA TRP A 321 -23.32 11.48 -12.54
C TRP A 321 -22.85 12.72 -13.30
N ASN A 322 -21.89 12.58 -14.22
CA ASN A 322 -21.31 13.70 -14.99
C ASN A 322 -20.83 14.89 -14.12
N GLY A 323 -20.47 14.63 -12.86
CA GLY A 323 -20.02 15.63 -11.89
C GLY A 323 -21.09 16.10 -10.90
N ASP A 324 -22.37 15.83 -11.17
CA ASP A 324 -23.48 16.17 -10.26
C ASP A 324 -23.67 15.06 -9.23
N THR A 325 -23.87 15.41 -7.96
CA THR A 325 -24.03 14.43 -6.88
C THR A 325 -25.39 13.74 -6.98
N MET A 326 -25.37 12.41 -6.98
CA MET A 326 -26.57 11.58 -7.04
C MET A 326 -27.31 11.57 -5.70
N ASN A 327 -28.63 11.53 -5.75
CA ASN A 327 -29.45 11.27 -4.56
C ASN A 327 -29.37 9.78 -4.15
N THR A 328 -29.88 9.44 -2.96
CA THR A 328 -29.78 8.08 -2.40
C THR A 328 -30.40 7.01 -3.30
N LEU A 329 -31.54 7.29 -3.94
CA LEU A 329 -32.21 6.32 -4.82
C LEU A 329 -31.38 6.04 -6.08
N GLU A 330 -30.80 7.08 -6.67
CA GLU A 330 -29.89 6.96 -7.82
C GLU A 330 -28.62 6.17 -7.44
N GLN A 331 -28.05 6.43 -6.25
CA GLN A 331 -26.90 5.68 -5.75
C GLN A 331 -27.23 4.20 -5.56
N LEU A 332 -28.37 3.88 -4.93
CA LEU A 332 -28.82 2.50 -4.75
C LEU A 332 -29.09 1.80 -6.09
N GLY A 333 -29.67 2.50 -7.07
CA GLY A 333 -29.87 1.99 -8.42
C GLY A 333 -28.55 1.63 -9.11
N VAL A 334 -27.53 2.47 -8.98
CA VAL A 334 -26.18 2.20 -9.53
C VAL A 334 -25.53 1.01 -8.81
N ILE A 335 -25.61 0.93 -7.48
CA ILE A 335 -25.04 -0.19 -6.70
C ILE A 335 -25.70 -1.52 -7.08
N SER A 336 -27.03 -1.54 -7.22
CA SER A 336 -27.77 -2.74 -7.66
C SER A 336 -27.32 -3.17 -9.06
N ALA A 337 -27.26 -2.23 -10.01
CA ALA A 337 -26.84 -2.52 -11.37
C ALA A 337 -25.41 -3.07 -11.44
N LEU A 338 -24.50 -2.56 -10.61
CA LEU A 338 -23.13 -3.08 -10.50
C LEU A 338 -23.11 -4.54 -9.99
N ASN A 339 -23.83 -4.82 -8.91
CA ASN A 339 -23.91 -6.15 -8.34
C ASN A 339 -24.57 -7.16 -9.30
N ASP A 340 -25.70 -6.79 -9.90
CA ASP A 340 -26.46 -7.68 -10.78
C ASP A 340 -25.68 -7.98 -12.07
N SER A 341 -25.10 -6.96 -12.68
CA SER A 341 -24.27 -7.12 -13.88
C SER A 341 -23.09 -8.05 -13.63
N TYR A 342 -22.38 -7.88 -12.50
CA TYR A 342 -21.23 -8.73 -12.18
C TYR A 342 -21.64 -10.19 -11.94
N ARG A 343 -22.76 -10.42 -11.24
CA ARG A 343 -23.27 -11.77 -11.00
C ARG A 343 -23.69 -12.45 -12.29
N GLU A 344 -24.37 -11.73 -13.18
CA GLU A 344 -24.78 -12.23 -14.49
C GLU A 344 -23.56 -12.57 -15.36
N SER A 345 -22.58 -11.67 -15.45
CA SER A 345 -21.37 -11.87 -16.27
C SER A 345 -20.50 -13.05 -15.78
N HIS A 346 -20.53 -13.34 -14.49
CA HIS A 346 -19.72 -14.40 -13.85
C HIS A 346 -20.50 -15.69 -13.54
N GLY A 347 -21.77 -15.80 -13.98
CA GLY A 347 -22.58 -17.01 -13.80
C GLY A 347 -22.89 -17.32 -12.32
N LEU A 348 -22.87 -16.31 -11.46
CA LEU A 348 -23.31 -16.42 -10.08
C LEU A 348 -24.85 -16.44 -10.05
N ALA A 349 -25.45 -17.22 -9.16
CA ALA A 349 -26.90 -17.22 -9.00
C ALA A 349 -27.40 -15.78 -8.71
N SER A 350 -28.51 -15.34 -9.32
CA SER A 350 -29.12 -14.05 -8.96
C SER A 350 -29.44 -14.05 -7.46
N SER A 351 -29.27 -12.91 -6.78
CA SER A 351 -29.55 -12.84 -5.35
C SER A 351 -31.05 -12.87 -5.08
N ASN A 352 -31.53 -13.97 -4.49
CA ASN A 352 -32.80 -14.05 -3.77
C ASN A 352 -32.75 -13.33 -2.40
N ALA A 353 -31.84 -12.35 -2.23
CA ALA A 353 -31.74 -11.60 -0.98
C ALA A 353 -33.00 -10.73 -0.73
N LEU A 354 -33.73 -10.37 -1.80
CA LEU A 354 -35.05 -9.75 -1.71
C LEU A 354 -36.19 -10.76 -1.47
N ASP A 355 -36.10 -12.00 -1.95
CA ASP A 355 -37.13 -13.03 -1.68
C ASP A 355 -37.17 -13.39 -0.19
N SER A 356 -36.02 -13.53 0.49
CA SER A 356 -36.02 -13.80 1.94
C SER A 356 -36.48 -12.62 2.79
N ALA A 357 -36.29 -11.37 2.31
CA ALA A 357 -36.81 -10.17 2.99
C ALA A 357 -38.31 -9.97 2.72
N PHE A 358 -38.82 -10.38 1.54
CA PHE A 358 -40.25 -10.40 1.22
C PHE A 358 -40.99 -11.57 1.90
N ASP A 359 -40.37 -12.75 2.02
CA ASP A 359 -40.94 -13.93 2.71
C ASP A 359 -41.15 -13.69 4.22
N GLU A 360 -40.29 -12.88 4.87
CA GLU A 360 -40.48 -12.45 6.27
C GLU A 360 -41.61 -11.42 6.40
N LEU A 361 -41.79 -10.56 5.40
CA LEU A 361 -42.87 -9.55 5.37
C LEU A 361 -44.25 -10.19 5.09
N GLU A 362 -44.29 -11.22 4.24
CA GLU A 362 -45.53 -11.95 3.89
C GLU A 362 -46.02 -12.82 5.08
N ASN A 363 -45.10 -13.45 5.82
CA ASN A 363 -45.45 -14.17 7.07
C ASN A 363 -45.95 -13.23 8.18
N ALA A 364 -45.41 -12.02 8.29
CA ALA A 364 -45.89 -11.03 9.26
C ALA A 364 -47.29 -10.49 8.92
N LEU A 365 -47.64 -10.45 7.63
CA LEU A 365 -48.95 -9.98 7.15
C LEU A 365 -50.06 -11.03 7.33
N ASP A 366 -49.74 -12.31 7.13
CA ASP A 366 -50.70 -13.42 7.35
C ASP A 366 -51.03 -13.63 8.83
N ASP A 367 -50.06 -13.45 9.75
CA ASP A 367 -50.30 -13.50 11.20
C ASP A 367 -51.17 -12.32 11.69
N ALA A 368 -51.03 -11.14 11.06
CA ALA A 368 -51.83 -9.95 11.38
C ALA A 368 -53.28 -10.04 10.84
N LEU A 369 -53.49 -10.72 9.72
CA LEU A 369 -54.83 -10.93 9.13
C LEU A 369 -55.64 -12.03 9.84
N ALA A 370 -54.97 -13.00 10.47
CA ALA A 370 -55.62 -14.05 11.25
C ALA A 370 -56.23 -13.55 12.58
N ASP A 371 -55.68 -12.48 13.16
CA ASP A 371 -56.11 -11.94 14.47
C ASP A 371 -57.27 -10.92 14.37
N SER A 372 -57.61 -10.45 13.17
CA SER A 372 -58.67 -9.44 12.94
C SER A 372 -59.97 -9.94 12.31
N SER A 373 -60.23 -11.25 12.35
CA SER A 373 -61.58 -11.78 12.02
C SER A 373 -62.55 -11.68 13.20
N SER A 374 -62.85 -10.46 13.68
CA SER A 374 -64.10 -10.21 14.41
C SER A 374 -64.58 -8.76 14.27
N SER A 375 -65.88 -8.62 13.95
CA SER A 375 -66.71 -7.40 13.95
C SER A 375 -66.80 -6.51 12.70
N VAL A 376 -67.58 -7.00 11.74
CA VAL A 376 -68.73 -6.36 11.02
C VAL A 376 -69.10 -4.91 11.41
N SER A 377 -69.18 -3.97 10.44
CA SER A 377 -70.45 -3.49 9.81
C SER A 377 -70.33 -2.20 8.97
N MET A 378 -70.64 -2.32 7.67
CA MET A 378 -71.54 -1.50 6.82
C MET A 378 -71.65 0.03 7.03
N ALA A 379 -71.31 0.79 5.99
CA ALA A 379 -72.16 1.85 5.41
C ALA A 379 -71.63 2.33 4.03
N GLU A 380 -72.48 2.22 3.01
CA GLU A 380 -72.43 2.94 1.73
C GLU A 380 -72.94 4.39 1.93
N PRO A 381 -72.61 5.38 1.07
CA PRO A 381 -73.43 5.57 -0.14
C PRO A 381 -72.71 6.10 -1.40
N GLU A 382 -73.52 6.17 -2.46
CA GLU A 382 -73.27 6.18 -3.89
C GLU A 382 -73.01 7.55 -4.59
N SER A 383 -72.76 7.44 -5.90
CA SER A 383 -73.01 8.38 -7.04
C SER A 383 -71.91 9.43 -7.35
N GLU A 384 -71.55 9.76 -8.60
CA GLU A 384 -72.07 9.42 -9.94
C GLU A 384 -71.04 9.69 -11.06
N THR A 385 -71.26 9.02 -12.20
CA THR A 385 -70.56 8.95 -13.50
C THR A 385 -70.43 10.29 -14.28
N TYR A 386 -69.40 10.45 -15.16
CA TYR A 386 -69.53 10.74 -16.63
C TYR A 386 -68.18 11.07 -17.35
N THR A 387 -67.83 10.20 -18.31
CA THR A 387 -67.24 10.33 -19.69
C THR A 387 -65.84 10.90 -20.01
N GLU A 388 -65.04 10.06 -20.73
CA GLU A 388 -64.27 10.24 -22.02
C GLU A 388 -64.00 11.68 -22.52
N ASP A 389 -62.85 12.09 -23.08
CA ASP A 389 -61.93 11.43 -24.02
C ASP A 389 -60.67 12.31 -24.32
N THR A 390 -59.61 11.66 -24.83
CA THR A 390 -58.55 12.13 -25.78
C THR A 390 -57.48 13.20 -25.43
N ASP A 391 -56.23 12.69 -25.40
CA ASP A 391 -54.97 13.15 -26.02
C ASP A 391 -54.51 14.63 -26.06
N SER A 392 -53.24 14.76 -25.64
CA SER A 392 -52.13 15.56 -26.19
C SER A 392 -51.68 16.86 -25.49
N ASP A 393 -50.38 16.83 -25.22
CA ASP A 393 -49.38 17.90 -25.12
C ASP A 393 -49.24 18.73 -23.83
N ASN A 394 -48.23 18.28 -23.08
CA ASN A 394 -47.03 19.07 -22.76
C ASN A 394 -47.23 20.30 -21.85
N SER A 395 -47.05 20.09 -20.54
CA SER A 395 -46.40 21.09 -19.69
C SER A 395 -45.67 20.39 -18.54
N ALA A 396 -44.40 20.74 -18.38
CA ALA A 396 -43.58 20.33 -17.26
C ALA A 396 -44.20 20.85 -15.95
N GLN A 397 -44.62 19.93 -15.07
CA GLN A 397 -44.88 20.24 -13.68
C GLN A 397 -43.66 19.81 -12.86
N THR A 398 -42.90 20.81 -12.42
CA THR A 398 -42.02 20.70 -11.26
C THR A 398 -42.94 20.62 -10.04
N ALA A 399 -43.04 19.45 -9.41
CA ALA A 399 -43.69 19.32 -8.12
C ALA A 399 -42.89 20.13 -7.10
N THR A 400 -43.51 21.12 -6.47
CA THR A 400 -42.87 21.93 -5.43
C THR A 400 -43.11 21.25 -4.07
N ARG A 401 -42.17 21.35 -3.12
CA ARG A 401 -42.17 20.67 -1.80
C ARG A 401 -43.52 20.77 -1.06
N SER A 402 -44.28 21.84 -1.26
CA SER A 402 -45.60 22.09 -0.67
C SER A 402 -46.75 21.21 -1.19
N ASP A 403 -46.59 20.50 -2.31
CA ASP A 403 -47.64 19.64 -2.90
C ASP A 403 -47.72 18.24 -2.26
N ARG A 404 -46.77 17.88 -1.39
CA ARG A 404 -46.73 16.59 -0.70
C ARG A 404 -47.55 16.64 0.59
N LYS A 405 -48.87 16.84 0.48
CA LYS A 405 -49.77 16.50 1.59
C LYS A 405 -50.00 14.98 1.59
N VAL A 406 -49.44 14.35 2.61
CA VAL A 406 -49.13 12.93 2.78
C VAL A 406 -50.32 12.00 2.48
N VAL A 407 -50.09 11.07 1.55
CA VAL A 407 -50.74 9.75 1.51
C VAL A 407 -49.60 8.74 1.49
N SER A 408 -49.32 8.14 2.65
CA SER A 408 -48.26 7.13 2.83
C SER A 408 -48.51 5.94 1.90
N THR A 409 -47.55 5.64 1.03
CA THR A 409 -47.56 4.45 0.17
C THR A 409 -46.59 3.37 0.63
N ASN A 410 -45.85 3.59 1.73
CA ASN A 410 -44.67 2.79 2.07
C ASN A 410 -44.66 2.26 3.53
N GLY A 411 -45.76 2.34 4.28
CA GLY A 411 -45.83 1.77 5.63
C GLY A 411 -45.00 2.49 6.72
N MET A 412 -44.24 3.53 6.35
CA MET A 412 -43.69 4.50 7.28
C MET A 412 -44.81 5.40 7.75
N ASP A 413 -44.98 5.55 9.06
CA ASP A 413 -45.93 6.51 9.58
C ASP A 413 -45.48 7.93 9.20
N THR A 414 -46.45 8.83 9.07
CA THR A 414 -46.21 10.19 8.61
C THR A 414 -45.24 10.96 9.51
N TYR A 415 -45.06 10.50 10.75
CA TYR A 415 -44.18 11.10 11.74
C TYR A 415 -42.72 10.71 11.56
N SER A 416 -42.42 9.47 11.19
CA SER A 416 -41.04 8.98 11.00
C SER A 416 -40.36 9.67 9.80
N GLU A 417 -41.08 9.81 8.68
CA GLU A 417 -40.59 10.52 7.48
C GLU A 417 -40.35 12.01 7.80
N LEU A 418 -41.31 12.65 8.47
CA LEU A 418 -41.20 14.06 8.86
C LEU A 418 -40.07 14.29 9.88
N SER A 419 -39.87 13.37 10.83
CA SER A 419 -38.78 13.44 11.81
C SER A 419 -37.41 13.36 11.13
N GLY A 420 -37.27 12.47 10.14
CA GLY A 420 -36.06 12.37 9.32
C GLY A 420 -35.80 13.63 8.50
N GLU A 421 -36.82 14.22 7.88
CA GLU A 421 -36.69 15.51 7.17
C GLU A 421 -36.24 16.64 8.12
N ILE A 422 -36.78 16.69 9.35
CA ILE A 422 -36.39 17.68 10.36
C ILE A 422 -34.93 17.47 10.80
N SER A 423 -34.48 16.24 11.08
CA SER A 423 -33.07 15.96 11.45
C SER A 423 -32.09 16.40 10.37
N VAL A 424 -32.44 16.15 9.10
CA VAL A 424 -31.65 16.63 7.96
C VAL A 424 -31.63 18.16 7.93
N ASP A 425 -32.78 18.83 8.00
CA ASP A 425 -32.86 20.28 7.83
C ASP A 425 -32.21 21.04 9.01
N VAL A 426 -32.30 20.55 10.24
CA VAL A 426 -31.57 21.09 11.42
C VAL A 426 -30.05 21.13 11.15
N SER A 427 -29.54 20.15 10.42
CA SER A 427 -28.10 20.05 10.09
C SER A 427 -27.67 20.91 8.89
N HIS A 428 -28.62 21.48 8.13
CA HIS A 428 -28.35 22.13 6.83
C HIS A 428 -28.45 23.66 6.84
N TYR A 429 -29.17 24.26 7.79
CA TYR A 429 -29.38 25.71 7.82
C TYR A 429 -28.54 26.41 8.89
N GLU A 430 -27.90 27.53 8.51
CA GLU A 430 -27.36 28.45 9.50
C GLU A 430 -28.51 29.15 10.23
N ILE A 431 -28.38 29.28 11.55
CA ILE A 431 -29.37 29.89 12.44
C ILE A 431 -29.85 31.24 11.90
N GLY A 432 -31.16 31.39 11.65
CA GLY A 432 -31.77 32.63 11.19
C GLY A 432 -31.79 32.83 9.67
N GLU A 433 -31.30 31.87 8.89
CA GLU A 433 -31.33 31.90 7.41
C GLU A 433 -32.36 30.94 6.80
N MET A 434 -33.32 30.40 7.57
CA MET A 434 -34.32 29.48 7.05
C MET A 434 -35.27 30.19 6.06
N PRO A 435 -35.36 29.71 4.80
CA PRO A 435 -36.25 30.31 3.81
C PRO A 435 -37.73 30.23 4.22
N GLU A 436 -38.50 31.28 3.93
CA GLU A 436 -39.94 31.36 4.29
C GLU A 436 -40.77 30.18 3.77
N ASN A 437 -40.42 29.65 2.59
CA ASN A 437 -41.12 28.49 2.02
C ASN A 437 -40.87 27.18 2.79
N VAL A 438 -39.78 27.09 3.55
CA VAL A 438 -39.47 25.95 4.42
C VAL A 438 -40.25 26.08 5.74
N LYS A 439 -40.39 27.30 6.26
CA LYS A 439 -41.26 27.59 7.41
C LYS A 439 -42.71 27.26 7.10
N GLU A 440 -43.23 27.76 5.98
CA GLU A 440 -44.60 27.45 5.52
C GLU A 440 -44.80 25.94 5.28
N TYR A 441 -43.77 25.22 4.84
CA TYR A 441 -43.82 23.77 4.68
C TYR A 441 -44.03 23.05 6.01
N TYR A 442 -43.22 23.34 7.03
CA TYR A 442 -43.37 22.71 8.35
C TYR A 442 -44.65 23.14 9.08
N LEU A 443 -45.01 24.43 9.01
CA LEU A 443 -46.26 24.94 9.57
C LEU A 443 -47.51 24.29 8.93
N SER A 444 -47.41 23.79 7.69
CA SER A 444 -48.53 23.11 7.03
C SER A 444 -48.91 21.77 7.67
N TYR A 445 -48.03 21.17 8.47
CA TYR A 445 -48.26 19.92 9.21
C TYR A 445 -48.98 20.12 10.55
N GLY A 446 -49.10 21.36 11.04
CA GLY A 446 -49.78 21.65 12.30
C GLY A 446 -49.18 20.88 13.49
N SER A 447 -50.01 20.26 14.33
CA SER A 447 -49.56 19.49 15.50
C SER A 447 -48.66 18.29 15.17
N ASP A 448 -48.68 17.82 13.92
CA ASP A 448 -47.85 16.69 13.51
C ASP A 448 -46.37 17.09 13.43
N PHE A 449 -46.10 18.37 13.16
CA PHE A 449 -44.76 18.95 13.22
C PHE A 449 -44.19 18.90 14.63
N ASP A 450 -44.97 19.25 15.65
CA ASP A 450 -44.51 19.24 17.06
C ASP A 450 -44.06 17.84 17.49
N THR A 451 -44.81 16.82 17.10
CA THR A 451 -44.53 15.42 17.42
C THR A 451 -43.29 14.93 16.67
N ALA A 452 -43.19 15.22 15.37
CA ALA A 452 -42.04 14.84 14.56
C ALA A 452 -40.76 15.58 14.98
N TRP A 453 -40.85 16.85 15.36
CA TRP A 453 -39.73 17.62 15.88
C TRP A 453 -39.22 17.02 17.20
N LEU A 454 -40.13 16.71 18.13
CA LEU A 454 -39.75 16.13 19.42
C LEU A 454 -39.09 14.76 19.24
N ASN A 455 -39.62 13.92 18.33
CA ASN A 455 -39.07 12.62 18.00
C ASN A 455 -37.69 12.71 17.32
N ALA A 456 -37.51 13.68 16.42
CA ALA A 456 -36.23 13.94 15.77
C ALA A 456 -35.17 14.42 16.78
N LEU A 457 -35.52 15.42 17.60
CA LEU A 457 -34.65 15.94 18.68
C LEU A 457 -34.23 14.81 19.61
N TYR A 458 -35.19 14.04 20.10
CA TYR A 458 -34.93 12.95 21.03
C TYR A 458 -33.99 11.91 20.44
N THR A 459 -34.26 11.47 19.21
CA THR A 459 -33.45 10.45 18.53
C THR A 459 -32.02 10.94 18.29
N ASP A 460 -31.84 12.16 17.77
CA ASP A 460 -30.50 12.70 17.51
C ASP A 460 -29.72 12.94 18.82
N VAL A 461 -30.33 13.52 19.84
CA VAL A 461 -29.66 13.74 21.14
C VAL A 461 -29.27 12.40 21.79
N TYR A 462 -30.18 11.41 21.74
CA TYR A 462 -29.92 10.06 22.25
C TYR A 462 -28.80 9.36 21.49
N GLU A 463 -28.79 9.41 20.16
CA GLU A 463 -27.72 8.81 19.35
C GLU A 463 -26.38 9.52 19.56
N TYR A 464 -26.37 10.85 19.56
CA TYR A 464 -25.14 11.61 19.65
C TYR A 464 -24.48 11.51 21.02
N SER A 465 -25.26 11.42 22.09
CA SER A 465 -24.75 11.19 23.45
C SER A 465 -24.08 9.82 23.58
N GLY A 466 -24.62 8.78 22.92
CA GLY A 466 -24.04 7.44 22.89
C GLY A 466 -22.86 7.26 21.93
N LYS A 467 -22.81 8.03 20.84
CA LYS A 467 -21.86 7.82 19.73
C LYS A 467 -20.68 8.79 19.70
N TYR A 468 -20.87 10.03 20.15
CA TYR A 468 -19.85 11.07 20.05
C TYR A 468 -19.41 11.57 21.42
N SER A 469 -20.19 12.45 22.04
CA SER A 469 -19.97 13.01 23.39
C SER A 469 -21.20 13.79 23.81
N ASN A 470 -21.34 14.04 25.10
CA ASN A 470 -22.45 14.82 25.64
C ASN A 470 -22.34 16.30 25.26
N GLN A 471 -21.13 16.84 25.04
CA GLN A 471 -20.99 18.19 24.48
C GLN A 471 -21.59 18.30 23.06
N VAL A 472 -21.31 17.33 22.20
CA VAL A 472 -21.87 17.35 20.83
C VAL A 472 -23.38 17.06 20.84
N ALA A 473 -23.85 16.20 21.74
CA ALA A 473 -25.29 15.98 21.93
C ALA A 473 -26.01 17.23 22.45
N TRP A 474 -25.37 17.99 23.34
CA TRP A 474 -25.85 19.28 23.81
C TRP A 474 -25.90 20.33 22.69
N GLU A 475 -24.87 20.41 21.84
CA GLU A 475 -24.89 21.27 20.66
C GLU A 475 -26.06 20.91 19.73
N ARG A 476 -26.28 19.62 19.44
CA ARG A 476 -27.45 19.16 18.68
C ARG A 476 -28.76 19.61 19.31
N PHE A 477 -28.93 19.41 20.62
CA PHE A 477 -30.11 19.90 21.35
C PHE A 477 -30.33 21.41 21.13
N THR A 478 -29.29 22.22 21.24
CA THR A 478 -29.41 23.68 21.03
C THR A 478 -29.82 24.05 19.61
N GLU A 479 -29.34 23.32 18.60
CA GLU A 479 -29.73 23.54 17.20
C GLU A 479 -31.21 23.22 16.97
N TYR A 480 -31.73 22.14 17.56
CA TYR A 480 -33.14 21.78 17.49
C TYR A 480 -34.05 22.83 18.14
N MET A 481 -33.65 23.39 19.28
CA MET A 481 -34.39 24.46 19.95
C MET A 481 -34.50 25.71 19.08
N VAL A 482 -33.38 26.09 18.45
CA VAL A 482 -33.33 27.24 17.55
C VAL A 482 -34.14 26.98 16.27
N PHE A 483 -34.06 25.78 15.71
CA PHE A 483 -34.85 25.39 14.55
C PHE A 483 -36.35 25.49 14.82
N TYR A 484 -36.81 25.03 16.00
CA TYR A 484 -38.20 25.14 16.39
C TYR A 484 -38.67 26.59 16.49
N ASP A 485 -37.89 27.43 17.20
CA ASP A 485 -38.17 28.86 17.35
C ASP A 485 -38.25 29.59 16.00
N GLU A 486 -37.42 29.18 15.03
CA GLU A 486 -37.39 29.77 13.69
C GLU A 486 -38.61 29.38 12.82
N VAL A 487 -39.21 28.20 13.06
CA VAL A 487 -40.41 27.71 12.36
C VAL A 487 -41.70 28.27 12.96
N VAL A 488 -41.86 28.24 14.29
CA VAL A 488 -43.15 28.53 14.95
C VAL A 488 -43.35 30.01 15.26
N ASP A 489 -42.28 30.81 15.29
CA ASP A 489 -42.25 32.25 15.62
C ASP A 489 -42.83 32.52 17.04
N TYR A 490 -41.98 32.97 17.97
CA TYR A 490 -42.11 32.97 19.45
C TYR A 490 -43.46 33.41 20.10
N ASN A 491 -44.43 33.93 19.34
CA ASN A 491 -45.64 34.57 19.82
C ASN A 491 -46.93 33.73 19.79
N ASN A 492 -46.93 32.48 19.36
CA ASN A 492 -48.12 31.63 19.48
C ASN A 492 -47.76 30.14 19.61
N GLU A 493 -48.36 29.51 20.62
CA GLU A 493 -48.35 28.07 20.91
C GLU A 493 -47.23 27.60 21.86
N LEU A 494 -47.63 26.80 22.87
CA LEU A 494 -46.70 26.19 23.81
C LEU A 494 -45.98 25.08 23.07
N ALA A 495 -44.65 25.11 23.07
CA ALA A 495 -43.84 24.02 22.57
C ALA A 495 -44.26 22.68 23.20
N PRO A 496 -44.16 21.55 22.47
CA PRO A 496 -44.64 20.23 22.91
C PRO A 496 -44.04 19.77 24.25
N ALA A 497 -42.83 20.24 24.59
CA ALA A 497 -42.16 19.98 25.86
C ALA A 497 -41.60 21.30 26.45
N PRO A 498 -42.41 22.10 27.16
CA PRO A 498 -42.00 23.41 27.67
C PRO A 498 -40.79 23.34 28.63
N ALA A 499 -40.64 22.22 29.34
CA ALA A 499 -39.52 22.00 30.25
C ALA A 499 -38.15 21.93 29.53
N LEU A 500 -38.11 21.63 28.22
CA LEU A 500 -36.88 21.71 27.43
C LEU A 500 -36.35 23.15 27.36
N TYR A 501 -37.24 24.16 27.32
CA TYR A 501 -36.81 25.56 27.36
C TYR A 501 -36.24 25.96 28.72
N ASP A 502 -36.75 25.38 29.81
CA ASP A 502 -36.16 25.60 31.13
C ASP A 502 -34.72 25.09 31.17
N VAL A 503 -34.43 23.92 30.56
CA VAL A 503 -33.07 23.39 30.45
C VAL A 503 -32.21 24.24 29.51
N TYR A 504 -32.74 24.61 28.35
CA TYR A 504 -32.06 25.43 27.34
C TYR A 504 -31.63 26.81 27.88
N TYR A 505 -32.46 27.47 28.70
CA TYR A 505 -32.13 28.78 29.26
C TYR A 505 -31.36 28.71 30.60
N ALA A 506 -31.45 27.61 31.34
CA ALA A 506 -30.79 27.48 32.64
C ALA A 506 -29.33 27.05 32.56
N TYR A 507 -28.94 26.33 31.51
CA TYR A 507 -27.64 25.67 31.43
C TYR A 507 -26.84 26.09 30.19
N ASP A 508 -25.53 26.26 30.39
CA ASP A 508 -24.52 26.43 29.33
C ASP A 508 -23.29 25.59 29.76
N PRO A 509 -23.36 24.25 29.59
CA PRO A 509 -22.34 23.33 30.10
C PRO A 509 -21.01 23.57 29.40
N ALA A 510 -19.99 23.96 30.18
CA ALA A 510 -18.65 24.23 29.66
C ALA A 510 -17.75 22.98 29.67
N THR A 511 -18.21 21.90 30.30
CA THR A 511 -17.48 20.64 30.48
C THR A 511 -18.33 19.45 30.09
N GLU A 512 -17.68 18.33 29.76
CA GLU A 512 -18.34 17.10 29.35
C GLU A 512 -19.20 16.52 30.49
N GLU A 513 -18.74 16.62 31.73
CA GLU A 513 -19.51 16.17 32.89
C GLU A 513 -20.75 17.03 33.17
N GLU A 514 -20.69 18.34 32.92
CA GLU A 514 -21.86 19.22 33.00
C GLU A 514 -22.82 18.95 31.84
N ALA A 515 -22.30 18.73 30.63
CA ALA A 515 -23.10 18.42 29.45
C ALA A 515 -23.84 17.08 29.60
N ALA A 516 -23.21 16.08 30.22
CA ALA A 516 -23.84 14.79 30.51
C ALA A 516 -25.10 14.94 31.38
N LEU A 517 -25.03 15.77 32.43
CA LEU A 517 -26.19 16.02 33.29
C LEU A 517 -27.31 16.74 32.53
N CYS A 518 -26.97 17.73 31.70
CA CYS A 518 -27.95 18.46 30.91
C CYS A 518 -28.59 17.59 29.81
N VAL A 519 -27.81 16.73 29.16
CA VAL A 519 -28.28 15.80 28.13
C VAL A 519 -29.18 14.71 28.73
N ASP A 520 -28.83 14.17 29.91
CA ASP A 520 -29.69 13.24 30.64
C ASP A 520 -31.04 13.87 30.98
N ASP A 521 -31.06 15.14 31.42
CA ASP A 521 -32.29 15.90 31.69
C ASP A 521 -33.10 16.10 30.39
N VAL A 522 -32.47 16.42 29.26
CA VAL A 522 -33.13 16.57 27.94
C VAL A 522 -33.79 15.26 27.49
N ILE A 523 -33.06 14.15 27.58
CA ILE A 523 -33.55 12.80 27.22
C ILE A 523 -34.75 12.45 28.09
N GLN A 524 -34.64 12.65 29.41
CA GLN A 524 -35.74 12.36 30.34
C GLN A 524 -36.98 13.20 30.04
N ILE A 525 -36.82 14.51 29.80
CA ILE A 525 -37.95 15.39 29.50
C ILE A 525 -38.62 14.99 28.18
N ALA A 526 -37.84 14.60 27.17
CA ALA A 526 -38.38 14.14 25.89
C ALA A 526 -39.18 12.84 26.05
N GLU A 527 -38.64 11.85 26.79
CA GLU A 527 -39.35 10.59 27.10
C GLU A 527 -40.65 10.85 27.89
N GLU A 528 -40.61 11.70 28.92
CA GLU A 528 -41.80 12.08 29.71
C GLU A 528 -42.86 12.83 28.88
N SER A 529 -42.42 13.50 27.82
CA SER A 529 -43.27 14.21 26.86
C SER A 529 -43.78 13.30 25.73
N GLY A 530 -43.44 12.01 25.75
CA GLY A 530 -43.94 11.01 24.80
C GLY A 530 -43.12 10.86 23.53
N ALA A 531 -41.84 11.27 23.54
CA ALA A 531 -40.95 11.08 22.40
C ALA A 531 -40.66 9.59 22.16
N GLU A 532 -40.60 9.19 20.89
CA GLU A 532 -40.26 7.83 20.46
C GLU A 532 -39.01 7.86 19.59
N ILE A 533 -38.10 6.90 19.81
CA ILE A 533 -36.91 6.72 18.94
C ILE A 533 -37.39 6.37 17.54
N GLN A 534 -36.95 7.15 16.57
CA GLN A 534 -37.31 6.95 15.17
C GLN A 534 -36.19 6.19 14.44
N ILE A 535 -36.59 5.38 13.46
CA ILE A 535 -35.68 4.77 12.51
C ILE A 535 -36.06 5.36 11.15
N TRP A 536 -35.41 6.46 10.77
CA TRP A 536 -35.66 7.14 9.50
C TRP A 536 -34.70 6.71 8.39
#